data_AF-A0A8T7F052-F1
#
_entry.id   AF-A0A8T7F052-F1
#
_cell.length_a   1.000
_cell.length_b   1.000
_cell.length_c   1.000
_cell.angle_alpha   90.00
_cell.angle_beta   90.00
_cell.angle_gamma   90.00
#
_symmetry.space_group_name_H-M   'P 1'
#
loop_
_entity.id
_entity.type
_entity.pdbx_description
1 polymer ?
#
loop_
_entity_poly.entity_id
_entity_poly.type
_entity_poly.pdbx_seq_one_letter_code
_entity_poly.pdbx_strand_id
1 'polypeptide(L)'
;MPPRKRAPSPLQDLLTNEAQDAGLLAALLVSPKDELVASYVAAGLDKATAETPLLTTQRIFGNAESRAQLAQLQESVFYDLDGRRLICRPLMLPTLDDTAPHLLVVLTTAEQTYRRALNKLIRAIENATGGF
;
A
#
# COMPACT_ATOMS: atom_id res chain seq x y z
N MET A 1 -4.86 -30.81 -11.72
CA MET A 1 -4.91 -29.49 -12.39
C MET A 1 -3.92 -28.58 -11.70
N PRO A 2 -2.87 -28.09 -12.39
CA PRO A 2 -2.07 -27.01 -11.82
C PRO A 2 -2.95 -25.76 -11.66
N PRO A 3 -2.78 -24.96 -10.60
CA PRO A 3 -3.51 -23.72 -10.45
C PRO A 3 -3.18 -22.82 -11.65
N ARG A 4 -4.20 -22.39 -12.40
CA ARG A 4 -4.03 -21.37 -13.45
C ARG A 4 -3.41 -20.15 -12.76
N LYS A 5 -2.16 -19.80 -13.11
CA LYS A 5 -1.57 -18.52 -12.72
C LYS A 5 -2.53 -17.43 -13.20
N ARG A 6 -3.28 -16.82 -12.29
CA ARG A 6 -4.09 -15.64 -12.61
C ARG A 6 -3.11 -14.60 -13.16
N ALA A 7 -3.42 -14.03 -14.32
CA ALA A 7 -2.68 -12.88 -14.80
C ALA A 7 -2.69 -11.81 -13.70
N PRO A 8 -1.57 -11.08 -13.49
CA PRO A 8 -1.55 -9.97 -12.55
C PRO A 8 -2.68 -8.99 -12.91
N SER A 9 -3.34 -8.44 -11.90
CA SER A 9 -4.36 -7.42 -12.13
C SER A 9 -3.70 -6.19 -12.76
N PRO A 10 -4.41 -5.39 -13.59
CA PRO A 10 -3.87 -4.13 -14.09
C PRO A 10 -3.35 -3.20 -12.98
N LEU A 11 -3.97 -3.26 -11.79
CA LEU A 11 -3.53 -2.55 -10.60
C LEU A 11 -2.22 -3.09 -10.01
N GLN A 12 -1.98 -4.40 -10.08
CA GLN A 12 -0.74 -5.02 -9.66
C GLN A 12 0.44 -4.51 -10.50
N ASP A 13 0.28 -4.47 -11.82
CA ASP A 13 1.33 -3.96 -12.73
C ASP A 13 1.58 -2.46 -12.52
N LEU A 14 0.49 -1.67 -12.40
CA LEU A 14 0.59 -0.23 -12.13
C LEU A 14 1.32 0.05 -10.82
N LEU A 15 0.92 -0.60 -9.72
CA LEU A 15 1.54 -0.41 -8.41
C LEU A 15 3.00 -0.85 -8.42
N THR A 16 3.32 -1.95 -9.11
CA THR A 16 4.71 -2.43 -9.27
C THR A 16 5.57 -1.39 -9.98
N ASN A 17 5.13 -0.91 -11.16
CA ASN A 17 5.89 0.02 -11.97
C ASN A 17 6.07 1.37 -11.25
N GLU A 18 4.99 1.93 -10.71
CA GLU A 18 5.04 3.22 -10.02
C GLU A 18 5.85 3.17 -8.74
N ALA A 19 5.76 2.08 -7.96
CA ALA A 19 6.55 1.91 -6.75
C ALA A 19 8.04 1.71 -7.05
N GLN A 20 8.36 0.95 -8.10
CA GLN A 20 9.72 0.74 -8.56
C GLN A 20 10.34 2.05 -9.09
N ASP A 21 9.64 2.78 -9.95
CA ASP A 21 10.08 4.08 -10.46
C ASP A 21 10.28 5.09 -9.34
N ALA A 22 9.44 5.01 -8.31
CA ALA A 22 9.54 5.80 -7.10
C ALA A 22 10.65 5.35 -6.15
N GLY A 23 11.35 4.24 -6.41
CA GLY A 23 12.38 3.70 -5.52
C GLY A 23 11.87 3.29 -4.14
N LEU A 24 10.58 2.92 -4.03
CA LEU A 24 10.02 2.41 -2.78
C LEU A 24 10.62 1.04 -2.46
N LEU A 25 10.67 0.69 -1.17
CA LEU A 25 11.13 -0.64 -0.74
C LEU A 25 10.00 -1.66 -0.80
N ALA A 26 8.78 -1.24 -0.48
CA ALA A 26 7.57 -2.04 -0.63
C ALA A 26 6.33 -1.15 -0.73
N ALA A 27 5.27 -1.66 -1.34
CA ALA A 27 3.96 -1.03 -1.37
C ALA A 27 2.87 -2.10 -1.35
N LEU A 28 1.81 -1.93 -0.57
CA LEU A 28 0.66 -2.82 -0.50
C LEU A 28 -0.61 -2.00 -0.62
N LEU A 29 -1.54 -2.45 -1.46
CA LEU A 29 -2.91 -1.94 -1.49
C LEU A 29 -3.83 -3.03 -0.94
N VAL A 30 -4.53 -2.73 0.15
CA VAL A 30 -5.40 -3.67 0.85
C VAL A 30 -6.84 -3.16 0.83
N SER A 31 -7.78 -4.06 0.58
CA SER A 31 -9.20 -3.75 0.57
C SER A 31 -9.75 -3.57 2.00
N PRO A 32 -10.94 -2.98 2.16
CA PRO A 32 -11.60 -2.89 3.47
C PRO A 32 -11.87 -4.24 4.14
N LYS A 33 -11.85 -5.33 3.37
CA LYS A 33 -12.07 -6.70 3.82
C LYS A 33 -10.78 -7.43 4.19
N ASP A 34 -9.68 -6.70 4.34
CA ASP A 34 -8.33 -7.23 4.61
C ASP A 34 -7.80 -8.15 3.49
N GLU A 35 -8.25 -7.91 2.25
CA GLU A 35 -7.76 -8.64 1.08
C GLU A 35 -6.67 -7.86 0.37
N LEU A 36 -5.57 -8.52 0.04
CA LEU A 36 -4.48 -7.92 -0.73
C LEU A 36 -4.91 -7.71 -2.20
N VAL A 37 -5.03 -6.46 -2.62
CA VAL A 37 -5.43 -6.07 -3.99
C VAL A 37 -4.21 -6.03 -4.92
N ALA A 38 -3.11 -5.44 -4.45
CA ALA A 38 -1.86 -5.32 -5.18
C ALA A 38 -0.68 -5.19 -4.20
N SER A 39 0.50 -5.65 -4.63
CA SER A 39 1.71 -5.61 -3.80
C SER A 39 2.98 -5.40 -4.60
N TYR A 40 3.95 -4.73 -4.01
CA TYR A 40 5.29 -4.59 -4.54
C TYR A 40 6.29 -4.76 -3.40
N VAL A 41 7.37 -5.47 -3.66
CA VAL A 41 8.52 -5.61 -2.77
C VAL A 41 9.77 -5.52 -3.64
N ALA A 42 10.67 -4.60 -3.31
CA ALA A 42 11.92 -4.45 -4.04
C ALA A 42 12.80 -5.70 -3.87
N ALA A 43 13.54 -6.04 -4.93
CA ALA A 43 14.44 -7.17 -4.90
C ALA A 43 15.55 -6.96 -3.85
N GLY A 44 15.90 -8.02 -3.12
CA GLY A 44 17.00 -7.98 -2.14
C GLY A 44 16.63 -7.44 -0.76
N LEU A 45 15.35 -7.10 -0.50
CA LEU A 45 14.90 -6.89 0.87
C LEU A 45 15.00 -8.19 1.68
N ASP A 46 15.44 -8.08 2.92
CA ASP A 46 15.33 -9.19 3.85
C ASP A 46 13.85 -9.50 4.13
N LYS A 47 13.59 -10.76 4.48
CA LYS A 47 12.24 -11.27 4.65
C LYS A 47 11.45 -10.51 5.72
N ALA A 48 12.07 -10.14 6.84
CA ALA A 48 11.38 -9.47 7.94
C ALA A 48 10.94 -8.05 7.54
N THR A 49 11.80 -7.32 6.83
CA THR A 49 11.47 -6.01 6.29
C THR A 49 10.37 -6.11 5.23
N ALA A 50 10.45 -7.09 4.32
CA ALA A 50 9.45 -7.31 3.28
C ALA A 50 8.05 -7.62 3.84
N GLU A 51 7.98 -8.33 4.98
CA GLU A 51 6.72 -8.69 5.65
C GLU A 51 6.14 -7.55 6.51
N THR A 52 6.94 -6.54 6.87
CA THR A 52 6.54 -5.45 7.78
C THR A 52 5.28 -4.70 7.32
N PRO A 53 5.13 -4.31 6.04
CA PRO A 53 3.90 -3.70 5.55
C PRO A 53 2.67 -4.58 5.78
N LEU A 54 2.77 -5.89 5.49
CA LEU A 54 1.66 -6.84 5.63
C LEU A 54 1.29 -7.07 7.10
N LEU A 55 2.28 -7.21 7.98
CA LEU A 55 2.04 -7.34 9.43
C LEU A 55 1.36 -6.08 9.99
N THR A 56 1.70 -4.91 9.45
CA THR A 56 1.10 -3.64 9.85
C THR A 56 -0.35 -3.55 9.39
N THR A 57 -0.67 -3.94 8.16
CA THR A 57 -2.06 -3.98 7.68
C THR A 57 -2.90 -4.93 8.53
N GLN A 58 -2.40 -6.13 8.82
CA GLN A 58 -3.10 -7.11 9.67
C GLN A 58 -3.40 -6.56 11.07
N ARG A 59 -2.45 -5.84 11.69
CA ARG A 59 -2.68 -5.21 13.01
C ARG A 59 -3.72 -4.10 12.94
N ILE A 60 -3.68 -3.28 11.89
CA ILE A 60 -4.65 -2.22 11.65
C ILE A 60 -6.05 -2.81 11.46
N PHE A 61 -6.20 -3.78 10.57
CA PHE A 61 -7.51 -4.36 10.25
C PHE A 61 -8.04 -5.26 11.37
N GLY A 62 -7.15 -5.88 12.15
CA GLY A 62 -7.49 -6.68 13.32
C GLY A 62 -8.02 -5.86 14.52
N ASN A 63 -7.87 -4.53 14.51
CA ASN A 63 -8.39 -3.65 15.55
C ASN A 63 -9.42 -2.65 14.97
N ALA A 64 -10.69 -2.81 15.36
CA ALA A 64 -11.78 -1.94 14.89
C ALA A 64 -11.55 -0.45 15.23
N GLU A 65 -10.94 -0.17 16.38
CA GLU A 65 -10.60 1.20 16.80
C GLU A 65 -9.52 1.80 15.90
N SER A 66 -8.48 1.02 15.58
CA SER A 66 -7.40 1.46 14.68
C SER A 66 -7.92 1.75 13.28
N ARG A 67 -8.85 0.94 12.76
CA ARG A 67 -9.52 1.22 11.47
C ARG A 67 -10.29 2.55 11.49
N ALA A 68 -11.06 2.78 12.55
CA ALA A 68 -11.84 4.01 12.70
C ALA A 68 -10.93 5.25 12.80
N GLN A 69 -9.84 5.15 13.57
CA GLN A 69 -8.85 6.23 13.70
C GLN A 69 -8.14 6.49 12.37
N LEU A 70 -7.75 5.44 11.64
CA LEU A 70 -7.11 5.60 10.33
C LEU A 70 -8.04 6.21 9.29
N ALA A 71 -9.34 5.91 9.32
CA ALA A 71 -10.30 6.56 8.43
C ALA A 71 -10.40 8.08 8.67
N GLN A 72 -10.08 8.55 9.88
CA GLN A 72 -10.04 9.98 10.21
C GLN A 72 -8.70 10.64 9.88
N LEU A 73 -7.62 9.87 9.83
CA LEU A 73 -6.29 10.36 9.53
C LEU A 73 -6.04 10.34 8.03
N GLN A 74 -5.56 11.47 7.48
CA GLN A 74 -5.16 11.48 6.08
C GLN A 74 -3.94 10.59 5.84
N GLU A 75 -2.97 10.57 6.74
CA GLU A 75 -1.71 9.84 6.61
C GLU A 75 -1.19 9.49 8.01
N SER A 76 -0.67 8.28 8.19
CA SER A 76 0.11 7.89 9.38
C SER A 76 1.50 7.45 8.95
N VAL A 77 2.52 7.91 9.66
CA VAL A 77 3.93 7.60 9.36
C VAL A 77 4.58 7.00 10.60
N PHE A 78 5.13 5.80 10.43
CA PHE A 78 5.91 5.10 11.45
C PHE A 78 7.37 5.07 11.02
N TYR A 79 8.26 5.14 12.01
CA TYR A 79 9.70 5.11 11.81
C TYR A 79 10.27 3.89 12.50
N ASP A 80 11.19 3.19 11.84
CA ASP A 80 11.96 2.14 12.50
C ASP A 80 13.33 2.67 12.98
N LEU A 81 14.12 1.78 13.59
CA LEU A 81 15.44 2.12 14.12
C LEU A 81 16.46 2.44 13.02
N ASP A 82 16.25 1.92 11.81
CA ASP A 82 17.08 2.19 10.63
C ASP A 82 16.65 3.49 9.91
N GLY A 83 15.67 4.21 10.46
CA GLY A 83 15.12 5.44 9.91
C GLY A 83 14.20 5.24 8.70
N ARG A 84 13.90 3.99 8.31
CA ARG A 84 12.92 3.69 7.25
C ARG A 84 11.55 4.17 7.70
N ARG A 85 10.74 4.56 6.72
CA ARG A 85 9.41 5.10 6.94
C ARG A 85 8.38 4.14 6.41
N LEU A 86 7.45 3.75 7.27
CA LEU A 86 6.26 3.02 6.91
C LEU A 86 5.08 3.99 6.91
N ILE A 87 4.52 4.25 5.74
CA ILE A 87 3.42 5.18 5.53
C ILE A 87 2.14 4.40 5.32
N CYS A 88 1.09 4.76 6.05
CA CYS A 88 -0.25 4.22 5.90
C CYS A 88 -1.18 5.35 5.44
N ARG A 89 -1.85 5.16 4.31
CA ARG A 89 -2.74 6.15 3.67
C ARG A 89 -4.07 5.48 3.32
N PRO A 90 -5.20 5.88 3.93
CA PRO A 90 -6.52 5.48 3.45
C PRO A 90 -6.82 6.14 2.10
N LEU A 91 -7.42 5.37 1.19
CA LEU A 91 -7.84 5.79 -0.15
C LEU A 91 -9.30 5.43 -0.37
N MET A 92 -10.10 6.40 -0.83
CA MET A 92 -11.47 6.14 -1.28
C MET A 92 -11.40 5.78 -2.76
N LEU A 93 -11.71 4.52 -3.11
CA LEU A 93 -11.61 3.98 -4.47
C LEU A 93 -12.98 3.43 -4.90
N PRO A 94 -13.88 4.29 -5.40
CA PRO A 94 -15.30 3.96 -5.60
C PRO A 94 -15.57 2.74 -6.49
N THR A 95 -14.75 2.55 -7.51
CA THR A 95 -14.94 1.44 -8.47
C THR A 95 -14.52 0.08 -7.91
N LEU A 96 -13.78 0.04 -6.80
CA LEU A 96 -13.38 -1.20 -6.14
C LEU A 96 -14.33 -1.55 -4.99
N ASP A 97 -14.61 -0.60 -4.11
CA ASP A 97 -15.58 -0.72 -3.01
C ASP A 97 -15.88 0.67 -2.43
N ASP A 98 -17.14 1.10 -2.49
CA ASP A 98 -17.61 2.41 -1.98
C ASP A 98 -17.87 2.42 -0.46
N THR A 99 -17.85 1.26 0.20
CA THR A 99 -18.33 1.15 1.58
C THR A 99 -17.30 1.58 2.63
N ALA A 100 -16.02 1.55 2.29
CA ALA A 100 -14.93 1.86 3.21
C ALA A 100 -13.61 2.15 2.46
N PRO A 101 -12.66 2.87 3.08
CA PRO A 101 -11.38 3.17 2.46
C PRO A 101 -10.53 1.92 2.29
N HIS A 102 -9.87 1.81 1.13
CA HIS A 102 -8.73 0.94 0.93
C HIS A 102 -7.53 1.48 1.71
N LEU A 103 -6.59 0.63 2.10
CA LEU A 103 -5.37 1.05 2.79
C LEU A 103 -4.16 0.85 1.89
N LEU A 104 -3.50 1.95 1.54
CA LEU A 104 -2.18 1.93 0.91
C LEU A 104 -1.11 1.98 2.00
N VAL A 105 -0.24 0.97 2.04
CA VAL A 105 0.91 0.91 2.95
C VAL A 105 2.19 0.92 2.14
N VAL A 106 3.10 1.85 2.43
CA VAL A 106 4.35 2.05 1.68
C VAL A 106 5.52 2.03 2.64
N LEU A 107 6.59 1.31 2.26
CA LEU A 107 7.88 1.33 2.94
C LEU A 107 8.92 2.03 2.06
N THR A 108 9.69 2.93 2.66
CA THR A 108 10.72 3.73 1.98
C THR A 108 11.92 3.98 2.90
N THR A 109 13.07 4.35 2.34
CA THR A 109 14.28 4.66 3.10
C THR A 109 14.18 6.02 3.81
N ALA A 110 15.06 6.25 4.79
CA ALA A 110 15.13 7.52 5.52
C ALA A 110 15.43 8.72 4.61
N GLU A 111 16.33 8.52 3.65
CA GLU A 111 16.88 9.57 2.79
C GLU A 111 15.88 10.03 1.72
N GLN A 112 14.91 9.18 1.38
CA GLN A 112 14.01 9.44 0.28
C GLN A 112 12.90 10.43 0.65
N THR A 113 12.73 11.45 -0.18
CA THR A 113 11.57 12.36 -0.10
C THR A 113 10.33 11.68 -0.68
N TYR A 114 9.59 10.98 0.17
CA TYR A 114 8.49 10.10 -0.28
C TYR A 114 7.22 10.83 -0.74
N ARG A 115 6.93 12.04 -0.24
CA ARG A 115 5.61 12.69 -0.47
C ARG A 115 5.26 12.84 -1.95
N ARG A 116 6.22 13.23 -2.80
CA ARG A 116 5.99 13.40 -4.24
C ARG A 116 5.73 12.06 -4.91
N ALA A 117 6.52 11.04 -4.59
CA ALA A 117 6.36 9.68 -5.08
C ALA A 117 5.02 9.07 -4.65
N LEU A 118 4.68 9.19 -3.36
CA LEU A 118 3.42 8.71 -2.80
C LEU A 118 2.22 9.38 -3.48
N ASN A 119 2.23 10.71 -3.64
CA ASN A 119 1.14 11.41 -4.33
C ASN A 119 1.03 11.02 -5.81
N LYS A 120 2.15 10.74 -6.49
CA LYS A 120 2.14 10.23 -7.87
C LYS A 120 1.49 8.84 -7.93
N LEU A 121 1.90 7.94 -7.04
CA LEU A 121 1.35 6.59 -6.92
C LEU A 121 -0.16 6.62 -6.60
N ILE A 122 -0.58 7.45 -5.65
CA ILE A 122 -2.00 7.61 -5.29
C ILE A 122 -2.82 8.05 -6.51
N ARG A 123 -2.38 9.09 -7.21
CA ARG A 123 -3.06 9.57 -8.43
C ARG A 123 -3.12 8.50 -9.51
N ALA A 124 -2.06 7.72 -9.69
CA ALA A 124 -2.05 6.63 -10.66
C ALA A 124 -3.09 5.55 -10.30
N ILE A 125 -3.19 5.18 -9.02
CA ILE A 125 -4.19 4.23 -8.51
C ILE A 125 -5.60 4.79 -8.68
N GLU A 126 -5.84 6.03 -8.28
CA GLU A 126 -7.13 6.73 -8.42
C GLU A 126 -7.55 6.76 -9.89
N ASN A 127 -6.69 7.21 -10.81
CA ASN A 127 -6.99 7.27 -12.24
C ASN A 127 -7.32 5.88 -12.84
N ALA A 128 -6.58 4.84 -12.43
CA ALA A 128 -6.83 3.47 -12.90
C ALA A 128 -8.12 2.87 -12.32
N THR A 129 -8.63 3.42 -11.23
CA THR A 129 -9.86 3.03 -10.55
C THR A 129 -10.97 4.06 -10.74
N GLY A 130 -10.92 4.92 -11.77
CA GLY A 130 -12.00 5.84 -12.10
C GLY A 130 -12.13 7.05 -11.18
N GLY A 131 -11.05 7.48 -10.52
CA GLY A 131 -10.93 8.81 -9.94
C GLY A 131 -11.00 9.87 -11.04
N PHE A 132 -11.79 10.92 -10.76
CA PHE A 132 -12.19 12.00 -11.68
C PHE A 132 -11.08 12.58 -12.58
#